data_AF-A0A1I4X4U3-F1
#
_entry.id   AF-A0A1I4X4U3-F1
#
_cell.length_a   1.000
_cell.length_b   1.000
_cell.length_c   1.000
_cell.angle_alpha   90.00
_cell.angle_beta   90.00
_cell.angle_gamma   90.00
#
_symmetry.space_group_name_H-M   'P 1'
#
loop_
_entity.id
_entity.type
_entity.pdbx_description
1 polymer ?
#
loop_
_entity_poly.entity_id
_entity_poly.type
_entity_poly.pdbx_seq_one_letter_code
_entity_poly.pdbx_strand_id
1 'polypeptide(L)'
;MKNLIYSIILIASSNIYAQSGIESDALFLKYEKAYLEMGSSNLGRDYEQANQNFYSNFTDHKERNKFSKSKDKEKWLNKNYKKTSFVSSTEAVNSYTSMVNAQEAIDKMSNDIQAVRNELLKKYDVNLIWTTLQNRIKAK
;
A
#
# COMPACT_ATOMS: atom_id res chain seq x y z
N MET A 1 -14.01 -12.80 -1.65
CA MET A 1 -14.28 -11.47 -1.05
C MET A 1 -14.18 -11.60 0.46
N LYS A 2 -13.02 -11.25 1.04
CA LYS A 2 -12.82 -11.18 2.49
C LYS A 2 -12.16 -9.83 2.79
N ASN A 3 -12.84 -9.06 3.61
CA ASN A 3 -12.48 -7.72 4.05
C ASN A 3 -11.08 -7.71 4.70
N LEU A 4 -10.11 -7.05 4.06
CA LEU A 4 -8.84 -6.70 4.69
C LEU A 4 -9.10 -5.48 5.58
N ILE A 5 -9.37 -5.76 6.85
CA ILE A 5 -9.51 -4.76 7.90
C ILE A 5 -8.11 -4.20 8.19
N TYR A 6 -7.85 -2.98 7.73
CA TYR A 6 -6.66 -2.21 8.13
C TYR A 6 -6.84 -1.73 9.57
N SER A 7 -6.27 -2.46 10.53
CA SER A 7 -6.25 -2.09 11.94
C SER A 7 -5.26 -0.94 12.19
N ILE A 8 -5.74 0.31 12.16
CA ILE A 8 -4.97 1.47 12.63
C ILE A 8 -5.10 1.53 14.16
N ILE A 9 -3.99 1.32 14.87
CA ILE A 9 -3.92 1.43 16.32
C ILE A 9 -4.15 2.90 16.72
N LEU A 10 -5.24 3.17 17.43
CA LEU A 10 -5.61 4.47 18.01
C LEU A 10 -4.92 4.63 19.37
N ILE A 11 -3.86 5.43 19.45
CA ILE A 11 -3.37 5.94 20.74
C ILE A 11 -4.10 7.26 20.99
N ALA A 12 -5.05 7.24 21.93
CA ALA A 12 -5.80 8.41 22.34
C ALA A 12 -4.92 9.29 23.24
N SER A 13 -4.55 10.47 22.76
CA SER A 13 -4.02 11.55 23.62
C SER A 13 -5.05 12.66 23.66
N SER A 14 -5.79 12.72 24.77
CA SER A 14 -6.80 13.71 25.07
C SER A 14 -6.22 15.12 25.15
N ASN A 15 -6.38 15.92 24.09
CA ASN A 15 -6.29 17.38 24.15
C ASN A 15 -7.58 17.97 23.56
N ILE A 16 -8.47 18.36 24.46
CA ILE A 16 -9.76 18.99 24.18
C ILE A 16 -9.50 20.49 24.06
N TYR A 17 -9.25 20.98 22.85
CA TYR A 17 -9.41 22.40 22.53
C TYR A 17 -10.13 22.55 21.20
N ALA A 18 -11.11 23.46 21.20
CA ALA A 18 -12.09 23.77 20.17
C ALA A 18 -11.65 23.48 18.72
N GLN A 19 -12.38 22.59 18.06
CA GLN A 19 -12.01 21.97 16.78
C GLN A 19 -13.05 22.21 15.67
N SER A 20 -13.70 23.38 15.67
CA SER A 20 -14.56 23.79 14.55
C SER A 20 -13.70 24.36 13.40
N GLY A 21 -13.86 23.82 12.18
CA GLY A 21 -13.18 24.33 10.97
C GLY A 21 -12.11 23.41 10.39
N ILE A 22 -11.94 22.18 10.91
CA ILE A 22 -11.07 21.19 10.25
C ILE A 22 -11.53 20.90 8.81
N GLU A 23 -12.83 21.01 8.52
CA GLU A 23 -13.41 20.76 7.21
C GLU A 23 -12.88 21.68 6.11
N SER A 24 -12.42 22.88 6.49
CA SER A 24 -11.83 23.88 5.59
C SER A 24 -10.31 23.99 5.71
N ASP A 25 -9.67 23.23 6.61
CA ASP A 25 -8.22 23.20 6.74
C ASP A 25 -7.57 22.56 5.50
N ALA A 26 -6.56 23.24 4.94
CA ALA A 26 -5.91 22.81 3.71
C ALA A 26 -5.19 21.45 3.83
N LEU A 27 -4.62 21.13 5.00
CA LEU A 27 -4.03 19.82 5.27
C LEU A 27 -5.11 18.74 5.33
N PHE A 28 -6.27 19.05 5.91
CA PHE A 28 -7.38 18.10 5.98
C PHE A 28 -7.97 17.82 4.59
N LEU A 29 -8.17 18.85 3.77
CA LEU A 29 -8.60 18.68 2.37
C LEU A 29 -7.58 17.88 1.55
N LYS A 30 -6.28 18.10 1.77
CA LYS A 30 -5.21 17.30 1.14
C LYS A 30 -5.26 15.84 1.59
N TYR A 31 -5.47 15.59 2.88
CA TYR A 31 -5.60 14.25 3.45
C TYR A 31 -6.83 13.52 2.92
N GLU A 32 -8.00 14.18 2.91
CA GLU A 32 -9.24 13.63 2.34
C GLU A 32 -9.04 13.23 0.87
N LYS A 33 -8.47 14.14 0.07
CA LYS A 33 -8.21 13.89 -1.35
C LYS A 33 -7.31 12.67 -1.53
N ALA A 34 -6.17 12.61 -0.83
CA ALA A 34 -5.24 11.49 -0.92
C ALA A 34 -5.87 10.17 -0.46
N TYR A 35 -6.68 10.20 0.61
CA TYR A 35 -7.41 9.02 1.09
C TYR A 35 -8.41 8.49 0.05
N LEU A 36 -9.17 9.38 -0.60
CA LEU A 36 -10.13 9.03 -1.64
C LEU A 36 -9.44 8.53 -2.92
N GLU A 37 -8.34 9.16 -3.32
CA GLU A 37 -7.51 8.70 -4.44
C GLU A 37 -6.99 7.29 -4.18
N MET A 38 -6.54 6.98 -2.95
CA MET A 38 -6.12 5.63 -2.58
C MET A 38 -7.28 4.63 -2.64
N GLY A 39 -8.44 4.97 -2.07
CA GLY A 39 -9.61 4.10 -2.06
C GLY A 39 -10.21 3.84 -3.45
N SER A 40 -9.98 4.72 -4.41
CA SER A 40 -10.44 4.56 -5.81
C SER A 40 -9.36 4.04 -6.76
N SER A 41 -8.12 3.92 -6.30
CA SER A 41 -7.01 3.43 -7.12
C SER A 41 -7.13 1.93 -7.42
N ASN A 42 -6.63 1.53 -8.59
CA ASN A 42 -6.50 0.11 -8.94
C ASN A 42 -5.22 -0.53 -8.39
N LEU A 43 -4.38 0.23 -7.66
CA LEU A 43 -3.03 -0.21 -7.29
C LEU A 43 -3.01 -1.51 -6.50
N GLY A 44 -3.97 -1.70 -5.58
CA GLY A 44 -4.10 -2.96 -4.84
C GLY A 44 -4.38 -4.16 -5.75
N ARG A 45 -5.29 -3.99 -6.71
CA ARG A 45 -5.62 -5.02 -7.70
C ARG A 45 -4.43 -5.28 -8.64
N ASP A 46 -3.75 -4.22 -9.08
CA ASP A 46 -2.61 -4.31 -9.98
C ASP A 46 -1.45 -5.05 -9.31
N TYR A 47 -1.19 -4.78 -8.02
CA TYR A 47 -0.23 -5.55 -7.22
C TYR A 47 -0.65 -7.01 -7.04
N GLU A 48 -1.91 -7.28 -6.66
CA GLU A 48 -2.41 -8.65 -6.51
C GLU A 48 -2.23 -9.46 -7.80
N GLN A 49 -2.55 -8.85 -8.94
CA GLN A 49 -2.38 -9.46 -10.26
C GLN A 49 -0.90 -9.69 -10.59
N ALA A 50 -0.03 -8.69 -10.40
CA ALA A 50 1.40 -8.83 -10.65
C ALA A 50 2.04 -9.90 -9.74
N ASN A 51 1.66 -9.93 -8.47
CA ASN A 51 2.11 -10.91 -7.48
C ASN A 51 1.65 -12.32 -7.85
N GLN A 52 0.38 -12.49 -8.26
CA GLN A 52 -0.13 -13.77 -8.73
C GLN A 52 0.60 -14.23 -10.00
N ASN A 53 0.77 -13.34 -10.98
CA ASN A 53 1.46 -13.63 -12.24
C ASN A 53 2.92 -14.05 -12.01
N PHE A 54 3.60 -13.41 -11.07
CA PHE A 54 4.98 -13.76 -10.74
C PHE A 54 5.07 -15.11 -10.01
N TYR A 55 4.29 -15.29 -8.93
CA TYR A 55 4.41 -16.50 -8.10
C TYR A 55 3.77 -17.75 -8.71
N SER A 56 2.83 -17.61 -9.66
CA SER A 56 2.30 -18.75 -10.42
C SER A 56 3.37 -19.46 -11.23
N ASN A 57 4.48 -18.77 -11.55
CA ASN A 57 5.59 -19.36 -12.29
C ASN A 57 6.50 -20.25 -11.44
N PHE A 58 6.30 -20.31 -10.13
CA PHE A 58 7.05 -21.20 -9.24
C PHE A 58 6.28 -22.52 -9.06
N THR A 59 6.64 -23.52 -9.85
CA THR A 59 6.04 -24.86 -9.79
C THR A 59 6.47 -25.66 -8.56
N ASP A 60 7.69 -25.44 -8.06
CA ASP A 60 8.21 -26.06 -6.83
C ASP A 60 8.27 -25.04 -5.67
N HIS A 61 7.57 -25.35 -4.59
CA HIS A 61 7.60 -24.58 -3.34
C HIS A 61 9.01 -24.44 -2.76
N LYS A 62 9.90 -25.43 -2.92
CA LYS A 62 11.29 -25.36 -2.46
C LYS A 62 12.06 -24.27 -3.20
N GLU A 63 11.89 -24.15 -4.51
CA GLU A 63 12.55 -23.11 -5.30
C GLU A 63 11.97 -21.73 -4.99
N ARG A 64 10.65 -21.62 -4.76
CA ARG A 64 10.03 -20.38 -4.25
C ARG A 64 10.64 -19.94 -2.92
N ASN A 65 10.84 -20.86 -1.99
CA ASN A 65 11.45 -20.58 -0.69
C ASN A 65 12.93 -20.18 -0.81
N LYS A 66 13.68 -20.77 -1.75
CA LYS A 66 15.07 -20.37 -2.02
C LYS A 66 15.11 -18.95 -2.61
N PHE A 67 14.21 -18.64 -3.54
CA PHE A 67 14.07 -17.29 -4.08
C PHE A 67 13.73 -16.28 -2.99
N SER A 68 12.73 -16.56 -2.14
CA SER A 68 12.29 -15.64 -1.08
C SER A 68 13.40 -15.36 -0.04
N LYS A 69 14.30 -16.31 0.18
CA LYS A 69 15.48 -16.16 1.06
C LYS A 69 16.71 -15.55 0.37
N SER A 70 16.74 -15.47 -0.96
CA SER A 70 17.86 -14.86 -1.68
C SER A 70 18.00 -13.38 -1.34
N LYS A 71 19.22 -12.90 -1.09
CA LYS A 71 19.49 -11.47 -0.92
C LYS A 71 19.34 -10.70 -2.24
N ASP A 72 19.81 -11.30 -3.32
CA ASP A 72 19.78 -10.73 -4.67
C ASP A 72 18.75 -11.50 -5.49
N LYS A 73 17.58 -10.88 -5.71
CA LYS A 73 16.44 -11.51 -6.38
C LYS A 73 16.67 -11.62 -7.88
N GLU A 74 17.16 -10.56 -8.51
CA GLU A 74 17.42 -10.51 -9.93
C GLU A 74 18.51 -11.52 -10.34
N LYS A 75 19.62 -11.57 -9.60
CA LYS A 75 20.68 -12.56 -9.86
C LYS A 75 20.19 -13.99 -9.65
N TRP A 76 19.33 -14.21 -8.65
CA TRP A 76 18.73 -15.52 -8.44
C TRP A 76 17.88 -15.93 -9.63
N LEU A 77 17.02 -15.03 -10.13
CA LEU A 77 16.16 -15.29 -11.29
C LEU A 77 17.01 -15.52 -12.55
N ASN A 78 18.01 -14.67 -12.81
CA ASN A 78 18.94 -14.85 -13.93
C ASN A 78 19.61 -16.23 -13.95
N LYS A 79 20.03 -16.73 -12.78
CA LYS A 79 20.70 -18.04 -12.68
C LYS A 79 19.72 -19.22 -12.64
N ASN A 80 18.53 -19.05 -12.09
CA ASN A 80 17.63 -20.15 -11.73
C ASN A 80 16.28 -20.14 -12.48
N TYR A 81 16.06 -19.25 -13.47
CA TYR A 81 14.78 -19.19 -14.20
C TYR A 81 14.34 -20.54 -14.78
N LYS A 82 15.28 -21.40 -15.20
CA LYS A 82 14.97 -22.75 -15.70
C LYS A 82 14.34 -23.69 -14.67
N LYS A 83 14.33 -23.31 -13.38
CA LYS A 83 13.65 -24.03 -12.29
C LYS A 83 12.24 -23.50 -12.03
N THR A 84 11.79 -22.57 -12.85
CA THR A 84 10.46 -21.96 -12.86
C THR A 84 9.83 -22.23 -14.23
N SER A 85 8.59 -21.78 -14.46
CA SER A 85 7.96 -21.85 -15.78
C SER A 85 8.20 -20.62 -16.67
N PHE A 86 9.04 -19.66 -16.26
CA PHE A 86 9.43 -18.56 -17.14
C PHE A 86 10.19 -19.06 -18.37
N VAL A 87 9.91 -18.48 -19.53
CA VAL A 87 10.54 -18.84 -20.81
C VAL A 87 11.98 -18.35 -20.86
N SER A 88 12.27 -17.23 -20.21
CA SER A 88 13.62 -16.64 -20.17
C SER A 88 13.96 -15.99 -18.83
N SER A 89 15.25 -15.77 -18.58
CA SER A 89 15.71 -14.98 -17.43
C SER A 89 15.20 -13.54 -17.49
N THR A 90 15.16 -12.94 -18.68
CA THR A 90 14.66 -11.58 -18.89
C THR A 90 13.19 -11.47 -18.52
N GLU A 91 12.36 -12.42 -18.94
CA GLU A 91 10.95 -12.47 -18.55
C GLU A 91 10.77 -12.61 -17.04
N ALA A 92 11.54 -13.51 -16.41
CA ALA A 92 11.50 -13.74 -14.97
C ALA A 92 11.83 -12.45 -14.18
N VAL A 93 12.89 -11.75 -14.59
CA VAL A 93 13.30 -10.48 -13.98
C VAL A 93 12.24 -9.39 -14.22
N ASN A 94 11.75 -9.24 -15.45
CA ASN A 94 10.72 -8.24 -15.76
C ASN A 94 9.42 -8.47 -14.98
N SER A 95 9.00 -9.73 -14.82
CA SER A 95 7.83 -10.09 -14.01
C SER A 95 8.05 -9.74 -12.54
N TYR A 96 9.23 -10.01 -11.98
CA TYR A 96 9.61 -9.62 -10.63
C TYR A 96 9.60 -8.09 -10.46
N THR A 97 10.26 -7.36 -11.36
CA THR A 97 10.32 -5.89 -11.33
C THR A 97 8.92 -5.28 -11.42
N SER A 98 8.03 -5.83 -12.25
CA SER A 98 6.64 -5.36 -12.35
C SER A 98 5.88 -5.53 -11.03
N MET A 99 6.06 -6.66 -10.34
CA MET A 99 5.49 -6.89 -9.02
C MET A 99 6.06 -5.92 -7.96
N VAL A 100 7.37 -5.69 -7.96
CA VAL A 100 8.03 -4.74 -7.05
C VAL A 100 7.53 -3.32 -7.27
N ASN A 101 7.49 -2.85 -8.52
CA ASN A 101 7.03 -1.50 -8.85
C ASN A 101 5.56 -1.29 -8.43
N ALA A 102 4.71 -2.32 -8.58
CA ALA A 102 3.33 -2.24 -8.13
C ALA A 102 3.23 -2.11 -6.59
N GLN A 103 4.06 -2.85 -5.85
CA GLN A 103 4.14 -2.70 -4.39
C GLN A 103 4.66 -1.32 -4.00
N GLU A 104 5.73 -0.83 -4.64
CA GLU A 104 6.31 0.49 -4.37
C GLU A 104 5.31 1.62 -4.62
N ALA A 105 4.45 1.49 -5.64
CA ALA A 105 3.38 2.46 -5.89
C ALA A 105 2.36 2.51 -4.74
N ILE A 106 1.97 1.36 -4.19
CA ILE A 106 1.11 1.29 -3.01
C ILE A 106 1.80 1.91 -1.79
N ASP A 107 3.05 1.53 -1.54
CA ASP A 107 3.81 1.99 -0.38
C ASP A 107 4.02 3.51 -0.44
N LYS A 108 4.35 4.05 -1.61
CA LYS A 108 4.49 5.49 -1.82
C LYS A 108 3.20 6.24 -1.48
N MET A 109 2.07 5.82 -2.03
CA MET A 109 0.79 6.50 -1.80
C MET A 109 0.35 6.38 -0.33
N SER A 110 0.57 5.21 0.30
CA SER A 110 0.34 5.00 1.73
C SER A 110 1.20 5.94 2.58
N ASN A 111 2.50 6.05 2.26
CA ASN A 111 3.43 6.93 2.96
C ASN A 111 3.06 8.41 2.78
N ASP A 112 2.64 8.82 1.59
CA ASP A 112 2.18 10.19 1.32
C ASP A 112 0.94 10.54 2.18
N ILE A 113 -0.02 9.62 2.29
CA ILE A 113 -1.19 9.77 3.17
C ILE A 113 -0.78 9.85 4.64
N GLN A 114 0.12 8.97 5.08
CA GLN A 114 0.61 8.97 6.46
C GLN A 114 1.37 10.25 6.79
N ALA A 115 2.17 10.79 5.87
CA ALA A 115 2.88 12.05 6.06
C ALA A 115 1.89 13.21 6.30
N VAL A 116 0.86 13.33 5.46
CA VAL A 116 -0.17 14.38 5.65
C VAL A 116 -0.96 14.16 6.94
N ARG A 117 -1.31 12.91 7.27
CA ARG A 117 -1.97 12.57 8.53
C ARG A 117 -1.12 12.95 9.74
N ASN A 118 0.19 12.70 9.70
CA ASN A 118 1.09 13.04 10.80
C ASN A 118 1.21 14.55 10.99
N GLU A 119 1.19 15.34 9.91
CA GLU A 119 1.10 16.80 10.02
C GLU A 119 -0.24 17.27 10.60
N LEU A 120 -1.35 16.62 10.26
CA LEU A 120 -2.66 16.90 10.86
C LEU A 120 -2.70 16.57 12.35
N LEU A 121 -2.09 15.45 12.76
CA LEU A 121 -2.03 15.01 14.16
C LEU A 121 -1.23 15.97 15.05
N LYS A 122 -0.40 16.85 14.49
CA LYS A 122 0.24 17.94 15.25
C LYS A 122 -0.76 19.04 15.66
N LYS A 123 -1.91 19.14 14.99
CA LYS A 123 -2.92 20.19 15.19
C LYS A 123 -4.24 19.66 15.74
N TYR A 124 -4.62 18.44 15.37
CA TYR A 124 -5.94 17.88 15.62
C TYR A 124 -5.85 16.50 16.27
N ASP A 125 -6.86 16.18 17.09
CA ASP A 125 -6.99 14.86 17.67
C ASP A 125 -7.32 13.83 16.59
N VAL A 126 -6.83 12.60 16.79
CA VAL A 126 -7.04 11.49 15.86
C VAL A 126 -8.52 11.19 15.62
N ASN A 127 -9.37 11.30 16.66
CA ASN A 127 -10.80 11.02 16.53
C ASN A 127 -11.50 12.12 15.75
N LEU A 128 -11.10 13.39 15.90
CA LEU A 128 -11.66 14.47 15.10
C LEU A 128 -11.34 14.24 13.62
N ILE A 129 -10.06 14.04 13.28
CA ILE A 129 -9.64 13.82 11.88
C ILE A 129 -10.44 12.67 11.26
N TRP A 130 -10.57 11.55 11.99
CA TRP A 130 -11.28 10.37 11.51
C TRP A 130 -12.79 10.59 11.36
N THR A 131 -13.44 11.15 12.38
CA THR A 131 -14.90 11.39 12.35
C THR A 131 -15.28 12.41 11.28
N THR A 132 -14.50 13.48 11.11
CA THR A 132 -14.71 14.45 10.02
C THR A 132 -14.55 13.79 8.65
N LEU A 133 -13.52 12.96 8.45
CA LEU A 133 -13.35 12.21 7.19
C LEU A 133 -14.55 11.29 6.92
N GLN A 134 -14.96 10.50 7.92
CA GLN A 134 -16.10 9.59 7.77
C GLN A 134 -17.41 10.33 7.45
N ASN A 135 -17.67 11.45 8.11
CA ASN A 135 -18.87 12.24 7.86
C ASN A 135 -18.88 12.79 6.43
N ARG A 136 -17.74 13.26 5.91
CA ARG A 136 -17.63 13.73 4.51
C ARG A 136 -17.76 12.62 3.49
N ILE A 137 -17.25 11.43 3.79
CA ILE A 137 -17.43 10.26 2.91
C ILE A 137 -18.90 9.85 2.87
N LYS A 138 -19.60 9.82 4.02
CA LYS A 138 -21.03 9.47 4.09
C LYS A 138 -21.96 10.49 3.45
N ALA A 139 -21.56 11.75 3.40
CA ALA A 139 -22.34 12.84 2.81
C ALA A 139 -22.22 12.90 1.28
N LYS A 140 -21.31 12.14 0.67
CA LYS A 140 -21.17 11.97 -0.77
C LYS A 140 -21.91 10.72 -1.24
#